data_AF-C0ZX96-F1
#
_entry.id   AF-C0ZX96-F1
#
_cell.length_a   1.000
_cell.length_b   1.000
_cell.length_c   1.000
_cell.angle_alpha   90.00
_cell.angle_beta   90.00
_cell.angle_gamma   90.00
#
_symmetry.space_group_name_H-M   'P 1'
#
loop_
_entity.id
_entity.type
_entity.pdbx_description
1 polymer ?
#
loop_
_entity_poly.entity_id
_entity_poly.type
_entity_poly.pdbx_seq_one_letter_code
_entity_poly.pdbx_strand_id
1 'polypeptide(L)'
;MPPLSDQREILENLNLLAVRDVNDLWRGASAMDLSTDEFRETIVTATPEVLTPYASTAADLSAQWYDDAAPELPYRAAPAAIAATEQMAASTSWALYATGQLALGRLAGLAQRTIFNANRATIVDNAKRETGATWARHASATACAFCRMLATRGAVYSSKGASVSAEGRGRYHDHCHCMAVMVRPGATYEPPAYVEEWEKEYRDAVRATPKLGDHGALDTKAVLAHMRAGETVSKAPPSPKVAAGGAKPPIKPPVSGKIIPGGEDGEPLPKRLTRAEAETPHIDITARDRRHILDGEPDNIKAGGHRSGVGRPGKTEFPPDWDDDRIIAAVRATVDEHHWTMQRGDATLRRLEIDGVIVEVASYPKDGAEIMRHAYPVNGAGVVKNDRATGEVRALELDRSVLYELPPRPRKR
;
A
#
# COMPACT_ATOMS: atom_id res chain seq x y z
N MET A 1 22.39 18.65 -13.62
CA MET A 1 21.44 17.61 -13.18
C MET A 1 20.57 17.19 -14.36
N PRO A 2 20.55 15.90 -14.73
CA PRO A 2 19.63 15.36 -15.73
C PRO A 2 18.17 15.64 -15.34
N PRO A 3 17.25 15.83 -16.30
CA PRO A 3 15.86 16.17 -15.99
C PRO A 3 15.17 15.11 -15.12
N LEU A 4 14.44 15.56 -14.10
CA LEU A 4 13.67 14.67 -13.22
C LEU A 4 12.51 13.95 -13.95
N SER A 5 12.04 14.53 -15.05
CA SER A 5 11.06 13.90 -15.95
C SER A 5 11.57 12.59 -16.50
N ASP A 6 12.83 12.56 -16.92
CA ASP A 6 13.42 11.43 -17.65
C ASP A 6 13.57 10.23 -16.70
N GLN A 7 14.04 10.48 -15.48
CA GLN A 7 14.12 9.44 -14.46
C GLN A 7 12.75 8.88 -14.10
N ARG A 8 11.72 9.73 -13.99
CA ARG A 8 10.35 9.27 -13.71
C ARG A 8 9.83 8.40 -14.85
N GLU A 9 9.98 8.85 -16.09
CA GLU A 9 9.53 8.13 -17.28
C GLU A 9 10.20 6.75 -17.38
N ILE A 10 11.51 6.67 -17.10
CA ILE A 10 12.23 5.38 -17.05
C ILE A 10 11.59 4.44 -16.02
N LEU A 11 11.35 4.89 -14.78
CA LEU A 11 10.75 4.05 -13.74
C LEU A 11 9.32 3.65 -14.07
N GLU A 12 8.54 4.53 -14.68
CA GLU A 12 7.19 4.24 -15.15
C GLU A 12 7.20 3.19 -16.27
N ASN A 13 8.12 3.28 -17.23
CA ASN A 13 8.27 2.30 -18.29
C ASN A 13 8.71 0.93 -17.75
N LEU A 14 9.67 0.88 -16.83
CA LEU A 14 10.08 -0.36 -16.16
C LEU A 14 8.89 -0.99 -15.41
N ASN A 15 8.10 -0.17 -14.71
CA ASN A 15 6.90 -0.63 -14.02
C ASN A 15 5.84 -1.19 -14.99
N LEU A 16 5.59 -0.51 -16.11
CA LEU A 16 4.63 -0.98 -17.11
C LEU A 16 5.04 -2.34 -17.70
N LEU A 17 6.33 -2.53 -17.98
CA LEU A 17 6.86 -3.81 -18.46
C LEU A 17 6.77 -4.90 -17.39
N ALA A 18 7.15 -4.61 -16.14
CA ALA A 18 7.05 -5.57 -15.05
C ALA A 18 5.61 -6.00 -14.76
N VAL A 19 4.66 -5.07 -14.74
CA VAL A 19 3.23 -5.38 -14.57
C VAL A 19 2.71 -6.23 -15.72
N ARG A 20 3.16 -5.98 -16.95
CA ARG A 20 2.83 -6.83 -18.09
C ARG A 20 3.35 -8.26 -17.88
N ASP A 21 4.61 -8.41 -17.50
CA ASP A 21 5.21 -9.74 -17.32
C ASP A 21 4.59 -10.51 -16.14
N VAL A 22 4.21 -9.82 -15.07
CA VAL A 22 3.42 -10.42 -13.97
C VAL A 22 2.04 -10.88 -14.47
N ASN A 23 1.37 -10.11 -15.32
CA ASN A 23 0.11 -10.54 -15.94
C ASN A 23 0.31 -11.74 -16.88
N ASP A 24 1.40 -11.77 -17.63
CA ASP A 24 1.72 -12.88 -18.53
C ASP A 24 2.08 -14.16 -17.74
N LEU A 25 2.81 -14.03 -16.62
CA LEU A 25 3.01 -15.12 -15.63
C LEU A 25 1.67 -15.65 -15.10
N TRP A 26 0.78 -14.75 -14.66
CA TRP A 26 -0.54 -15.13 -14.17
C TRP A 26 -1.35 -15.88 -15.22
N ARG A 27 -1.44 -15.34 -16.44
CA ARG A 27 -2.16 -15.97 -17.56
C ARG A 27 -1.57 -17.33 -17.92
N GLY A 28 -0.25 -17.44 -17.94
CA GLY A 28 0.47 -18.69 -18.18
C GLY A 28 0.09 -19.75 -17.16
N ALA A 29 0.19 -19.42 -15.87
CA ALA A 29 -0.19 -20.34 -14.79
C ALA A 29 -1.70 -20.68 -14.80
N SER A 30 -2.57 -19.73 -15.14
CA SER A 30 -4.02 -19.97 -15.26
C SER A 30 -4.41 -20.87 -16.44
N ALA A 31 -3.55 -20.98 -17.46
CA ALA A 31 -3.78 -21.86 -18.61
C ALA A 31 -3.31 -23.31 -18.36
N MET A 32 -2.63 -23.56 -17.25
CA MET A 32 -2.17 -24.88 -16.84
C MET A 32 -3.22 -25.58 -15.98
N ASP A 33 -3.25 -26.92 -16.02
CA ASP A 33 -4.10 -27.75 -15.16
C ASP A 33 -3.45 -27.88 -13.77
N LEU A 34 -3.46 -26.79 -13.00
CA LEU A 34 -2.89 -26.69 -11.65
C LEU A 34 -4.01 -26.69 -10.61
N SER A 35 -3.78 -27.38 -9.49
CA SER A 35 -4.56 -27.14 -8.29
C SER A 35 -4.34 -25.71 -7.76
N THR A 36 -5.21 -25.26 -6.86
CA THR A 36 -5.08 -23.93 -6.22
C THR A 36 -3.74 -23.76 -5.51
N ASP A 37 -3.26 -24.80 -4.83
CA ASP A 37 -1.99 -24.76 -4.10
C ASP A 37 -0.79 -24.71 -5.06
N GLU A 38 -0.81 -25.51 -6.12
CA GLU A 38 0.23 -25.50 -7.16
C GLU A 38 0.26 -24.17 -7.92
N PHE A 39 -0.90 -23.58 -8.23
CA PHE A 39 -0.98 -22.24 -8.82
C PHE A 39 -0.34 -21.20 -7.88
N ARG A 40 -0.71 -21.24 -6.59
CA ARG A 40 -0.19 -20.30 -5.60
C ARG A 40 1.32 -20.42 -5.45
N GLU A 41 1.84 -21.63 -5.32
CA GLU A 41 3.27 -21.90 -5.24
C GLU A 41 4.00 -21.42 -6.50
N THR A 42 3.45 -21.69 -7.68
CA THR A 42 3.99 -21.22 -8.97
C THR A 42 4.13 -19.70 -8.99
N ILE A 43 3.08 -18.96 -8.64
CA ILE A 43 3.11 -17.49 -8.65
C ILE A 43 4.08 -16.95 -7.58
N VAL A 44 4.09 -17.51 -6.37
CA VAL A 44 5.00 -17.09 -5.28
C VAL A 44 6.46 -17.27 -5.66
N THR A 45 6.80 -18.39 -6.31
CA THR A 45 8.17 -18.72 -6.70
C THR A 45 8.63 -17.90 -7.91
N ALA A 46 7.78 -17.72 -8.92
CA ALA A 46 8.17 -17.06 -10.17
C ALA A 46 8.12 -15.52 -10.10
N THR A 47 7.29 -14.92 -9.25
CA THR A 47 7.16 -13.45 -9.19
C THR A 47 8.49 -12.75 -8.85
N PRO A 48 9.30 -13.21 -7.87
CA PRO A 48 10.62 -12.65 -7.63
C PRO A 48 11.55 -12.69 -8.85
N GLU A 49 11.52 -13.78 -9.63
CA GLU A 49 12.33 -13.92 -10.85
C GLU A 49 11.90 -12.92 -11.92
N VAL A 50 10.60 -12.66 -12.04
CA VAL A 50 10.05 -11.64 -12.95
C VAL A 50 10.45 -10.24 -12.51
N LEU A 51 10.36 -9.92 -11.21
CA LEU A 51 10.56 -8.54 -10.73
C LEU A 51 12.02 -8.14 -10.55
N THR A 52 12.91 -9.09 -10.25
CA THR A 52 14.32 -8.81 -9.93
C THR A 52 15.06 -8.07 -11.06
N PRO A 53 14.97 -8.47 -12.34
CA PRO A 53 15.66 -7.77 -13.43
C PRO A 53 15.22 -6.31 -13.58
N TYR A 54 13.93 -6.02 -13.41
CA TYR A 54 13.40 -4.65 -13.47
C TYR A 54 13.87 -3.80 -12.30
N ALA A 55 13.90 -4.38 -11.09
CA ALA A 55 14.39 -3.70 -9.90
C ALA A 55 15.90 -3.42 -9.99
N SER A 56 16.70 -4.39 -10.45
CA SER A 56 18.15 -4.22 -10.70
C SER A 56 18.40 -3.12 -11.72
N THR A 57 17.68 -3.15 -12.85
CA THR A 57 17.79 -2.12 -13.88
C THR A 57 17.43 -0.74 -13.33
N ALA A 58 16.39 -0.64 -12.50
CA ALA A 58 16.02 0.62 -11.84
C ALA A 58 17.13 1.12 -10.89
N ALA A 59 17.78 0.23 -10.14
CA ALA A 59 18.92 0.59 -9.28
C ALA A 59 20.12 1.07 -10.09
N ASP A 60 20.49 0.36 -11.15
CA ASP A 60 21.64 0.69 -12.01
C ASP A 60 21.44 2.05 -12.70
N LEU A 61 20.28 2.26 -13.32
CA LEU A 61 19.94 3.54 -13.96
C LEU A 61 19.88 4.68 -12.93
N SER A 62 19.47 4.40 -11.69
CA SER A 62 19.46 5.40 -10.61
C SER A 62 20.87 5.76 -10.13
N ALA A 63 21.81 4.81 -10.12
CA ALA A 63 23.22 5.08 -9.81
C ALA A 63 23.87 5.91 -10.93
N GLN A 64 23.62 5.56 -12.20
CA GLN A 64 24.06 6.36 -13.34
C GLN A 64 23.50 7.79 -13.28
N TRP A 65 22.19 7.92 -13.03
CA TRP A 65 21.53 9.22 -12.88
C TRP A 65 22.13 10.05 -11.73
N TYR A 66 22.58 9.40 -10.65
CA TYR A 66 23.29 10.05 -9.56
C TYR A 66 24.63 10.62 -10.01
N ASP A 67 25.44 9.83 -10.72
CA ASP A 67 26.75 10.28 -11.23
C ASP A 67 26.62 11.40 -12.28
N ASP A 68 25.66 11.28 -13.20
CA ASP A 68 25.38 12.28 -14.23
C ASP A 68 24.89 13.62 -13.65
N ALA A 69 24.38 13.62 -12.42
CA ALA A 69 23.93 14.85 -11.75
C ALA A 69 25.08 15.80 -11.42
N ALA A 70 26.30 15.28 -11.19
CA ALA A 70 27.51 16.03 -10.87
C ALA A 70 28.77 15.22 -11.29
N PRO A 71 29.03 15.08 -12.60
CA PRO A 71 30.10 14.22 -13.13
C PRO A 71 31.51 14.68 -12.73
N GLU A 72 31.66 15.96 -12.37
CA GLU A 72 32.90 16.57 -11.89
C GLU A 72 33.29 16.14 -10.47
N LEU A 73 32.34 15.66 -9.66
CA LEU A 73 32.62 15.21 -8.31
C LEU A 73 33.35 13.86 -8.33
N PRO A 74 34.27 13.59 -7.38
CA PRO A 74 35.04 12.34 -7.34
C PRO A 74 34.21 11.13 -6.86
N TYR A 75 33.06 11.37 -6.20
CA TYR A 75 32.19 10.30 -5.74
C TYR A 75 31.57 9.54 -6.92
N ARG A 76 31.49 8.21 -6.81
CA ARG A 76 30.83 7.33 -7.78
C ARG A 76 29.74 6.52 -7.08
N ALA A 77 28.55 6.59 -7.62
CA ALA A 77 27.39 5.93 -7.05
C ALA A 77 27.42 4.42 -7.28
N ALA A 78 26.86 3.68 -6.33
CA ALA A 78 26.63 2.24 -6.46
C ALA A 78 25.14 1.93 -6.36
N PRO A 79 24.60 0.98 -7.16
CA PRO A 79 23.22 0.54 -7.02
C PRO A 79 22.96 0.02 -5.61
N ALA A 80 21.75 0.22 -5.09
CA ALA A 80 21.34 -0.40 -3.84
C ALA A 80 21.10 -1.91 -4.03
N ALA A 81 21.25 -2.67 -2.96
CA ALA A 81 20.82 -4.06 -2.94
C ALA A 81 19.31 -4.14 -3.22
N ILE A 82 18.91 -5.05 -4.10
CA ILE A 82 17.50 -5.33 -4.36
C ILE A 82 16.91 -6.10 -3.18
N ALA A 83 15.60 -5.96 -2.99
CA ALA A 83 14.87 -6.70 -1.96
C ALA A 83 15.19 -8.20 -2.04
N ALA A 84 15.33 -8.85 -0.88
CA ALA A 84 15.59 -10.28 -0.82
C ALA A 84 14.43 -11.06 -1.46
N THR A 85 14.75 -12.15 -2.15
CA THR A 85 13.77 -13.03 -2.82
C THR A 85 12.65 -13.43 -1.87
N GLU A 86 12.98 -13.69 -0.61
CA GLU A 86 12.05 -14.07 0.46
C GLU A 86 11.03 -12.97 0.75
N GLN A 87 11.43 -11.70 0.72
CA GLN A 87 10.53 -10.57 0.95
C GLN A 87 9.53 -10.39 -0.20
N MET A 88 9.99 -10.59 -1.44
CA MET A 88 9.12 -10.55 -2.62
C MET A 88 8.16 -11.75 -2.63
N ALA A 89 8.65 -12.95 -2.28
CA ALA A 89 7.83 -14.14 -2.14
C ALA A 89 6.76 -13.98 -1.04
N ALA A 90 7.13 -13.43 0.12
CA ALA A 90 6.17 -13.14 1.20
C ALA A 90 5.11 -12.11 0.79
N SER A 91 5.50 -11.06 0.07
CA SER A 91 4.56 -10.05 -0.45
C SER A 91 3.63 -10.64 -1.52
N THR A 92 4.16 -11.53 -2.36
CA THR A 92 3.39 -12.25 -3.38
C THR A 92 2.39 -13.21 -2.73
N SER A 93 2.85 -13.97 -1.74
CA SER A 93 2.03 -14.86 -0.89
C SER A 93 0.87 -14.11 -0.23
N TRP A 94 1.11 -12.88 0.24
CA TRP A 94 0.08 -11.97 0.74
C TRP A 94 -0.89 -11.51 -0.36
N ALA A 95 -0.37 -11.12 -1.53
CA ALA A 95 -1.20 -10.67 -2.65
C ALA A 95 -2.22 -11.75 -3.07
N LEU A 96 -1.80 -13.02 -3.03
CA LEU A 96 -2.61 -14.20 -3.34
C LEU A 96 -3.59 -14.63 -2.24
N TYR A 97 -3.68 -13.90 -1.11
CA TYR A 97 -4.86 -14.00 -0.25
C TYR A 97 -6.11 -13.34 -0.87
N ALA A 98 -5.95 -12.63 -1.98
CA ALA A 98 -7.04 -12.26 -2.86
C ALA A 98 -7.12 -13.20 -4.07
N THR A 99 -8.19 -13.08 -4.85
CA THR A 99 -8.41 -13.85 -6.08
C THR A 99 -8.58 -12.93 -7.29
N GLY A 100 -8.41 -13.49 -8.49
CA GLY A 100 -8.68 -12.84 -9.76
C GLY A 100 -8.05 -11.45 -9.91
N GLN A 101 -8.87 -10.47 -10.30
CA GLN A 101 -8.40 -9.11 -10.58
C GLN A 101 -7.85 -8.39 -9.35
N LEU A 102 -8.34 -8.72 -8.15
CA LEU A 102 -7.85 -8.11 -6.91
C LEU A 102 -6.44 -8.59 -6.57
N ALA A 103 -6.16 -9.89 -6.76
CA ALA A 103 -4.80 -10.42 -6.65
C ALA A 103 -3.86 -9.77 -7.66
N LEU A 104 -4.29 -9.65 -8.92
CA LEU A 104 -3.52 -8.95 -9.96
C LEU A 104 -3.25 -7.48 -9.61
N GLY A 105 -4.22 -6.76 -9.04
CA GLY A 105 -4.03 -5.39 -8.57
C GLY A 105 -2.98 -5.30 -7.44
N ARG A 106 -2.99 -6.24 -6.50
CA ARG A 106 -1.98 -6.32 -5.43
C ARG A 106 -0.59 -6.66 -5.97
N LEU A 107 -0.50 -7.60 -6.92
CA LEU A 107 0.76 -7.94 -7.58
C LEU A 107 1.31 -6.77 -8.41
N ALA A 108 0.44 -6.00 -9.06
CA ALA A 108 0.84 -4.77 -9.76
C ALA A 108 1.36 -3.71 -8.78
N GLY A 109 0.69 -3.55 -7.63
CA GLY A 109 1.14 -2.70 -6.53
C GLY A 109 2.52 -3.10 -5.99
N LEU A 110 2.74 -4.41 -5.80
CA LEU A 110 4.03 -4.99 -5.42
C LEU A 110 5.11 -4.70 -6.47
N ALA A 111 4.83 -4.96 -7.75
CA ALA A 111 5.77 -4.71 -8.85
C ALA A 111 6.22 -3.24 -8.86
N GLN A 112 5.26 -2.32 -8.79
CA GLN A 112 5.50 -0.89 -8.71
C GLN A 112 6.38 -0.55 -7.51
N ARG A 113 6.01 -1.04 -6.31
CA ARG A 113 6.73 -0.76 -5.08
C ARG A 113 8.17 -1.25 -5.16
N THR A 114 8.40 -2.45 -5.64
CA THR A 114 9.74 -3.06 -5.78
C THR A 114 10.65 -2.21 -6.67
N ILE A 115 10.16 -1.81 -7.85
CA ILE A 115 10.94 -1.03 -8.83
C ILE A 115 11.26 0.37 -8.31
N PHE A 116 10.26 1.09 -7.79
CA PHE A 116 10.48 2.43 -7.28
C PHE A 116 11.32 2.43 -5.99
N ASN A 117 11.22 1.38 -5.16
CA ASN A 117 12.08 1.25 -3.98
C ASN A 117 13.54 1.00 -4.35
N ALA A 118 13.84 0.30 -5.44
CA ALA A 118 15.20 0.17 -5.93
C ALA A 118 15.82 1.53 -6.27
N ASN A 119 15.08 2.41 -6.94
CA ASN A 119 15.50 3.81 -7.14
C ASN A 119 15.69 4.55 -5.82
N ARG A 120 14.67 4.54 -4.95
CA ARG A 120 14.69 5.29 -3.69
C ARG A 120 15.84 4.87 -2.80
N ALA A 121 16.07 3.57 -2.65
CA ALA A 121 17.18 3.02 -1.87
C ALA A 121 18.52 3.44 -2.47
N THR A 122 18.67 3.35 -3.79
CA THR A 122 19.91 3.76 -4.48
C THR A 122 20.23 5.22 -4.21
N ILE A 123 19.27 6.13 -4.36
CA ILE A 123 19.51 7.56 -4.10
C ILE A 123 19.81 7.83 -2.63
N VAL A 124 19.02 7.24 -1.72
CA VAL A 124 19.17 7.45 -0.28
C VAL A 124 20.51 6.92 0.22
N ASP A 125 20.94 5.75 -0.23
CA ASP A 125 22.18 5.12 0.24
C ASP A 125 23.43 5.81 -0.34
N ASN A 126 23.38 6.29 -1.59
CA ASN A 126 24.46 7.11 -2.13
C ASN A 126 24.55 8.47 -1.42
N ALA A 127 23.43 9.14 -1.18
CA ALA A 127 23.41 10.40 -0.43
C ALA A 127 23.92 10.25 1.03
N LYS A 128 23.73 9.08 1.64
CA LYS A 128 24.32 8.79 2.97
C LYS A 128 25.85 8.61 2.91
N ARG A 129 26.36 8.01 1.82
CA ARG A 129 27.78 7.69 1.63
C ARG A 129 28.60 8.89 1.16
N GLU A 130 28.02 9.78 0.36
CA GLU A 130 28.70 10.98 -0.14
C GLU A 130 28.69 12.11 0.90
N THR A 131 29.88 12.54 1.33
CA THR A 131 30.00 13.66 2.28
C THR A 131 29.43 14.94 1.68
N GLY A 132 28.47 15.55 2.38
CA GLY A 132 27.85 16.81 1.98
C GLY A 132 26.65 16.64 1.05
N ALA A 133 26.31 15.42 0.64
CA ALA A 133 25.08 15.14 -0.09
C ALA A 133 23.88 15.03 0.87
N THR A 134 22.71 15.41 0.36
CA THR A 134 21.41 15.12 0.97
C THR A 134 20.47 14.57 -0.10
N TRP A 135 19.21 14.35 0.25
CA TRP A 135 18.18 14.02 -0.71
C TRP A 135 16.87 14.71 -0.37
N ALA A 136 16.00 14.81 -1.37
CA ALA A 136 14.63 15.31 -1.24
C ALA A 136 13.64 14.26 -1.74
N ARG A 137 12.43 14.25 -1.16
CA ARG A 137 11.33 13.47 -1.72
C ARG A 137 10.67 14.28 -2.82
N HIS A 138 10.67 13.74 -4.03
CA HIS A 138 10.03 14.34 -5.19
C HIS A 138 8.72 13.62 -5.49
N ALA A 139 7.63 14.16 -4.95
CA ALA A 139 6.31 13.58 -5.05
C ALA A 139 5.65 13.88 -6.40
N SER A 140 4.91 12.90 -6.95
CA SER A 140 4.03 13.11 -8.11
C SER A 140 2.94 14.12 -7.77
N ALA A 141 2.43 14.87 -8.76
CA ALA A 141 1.26 15.73 -8.58
C ALA A 141 0.03 14.98 -8.04
N THR A 142 -0.06 13.67 -8.25
CA THR A 142 -1.13 12.80 -7.74
C THR A 142 -0.83 12.15 -6.39
N ALA A 143 0.23 12.60 -5.71
CA ALA A 143 0.69 12.00 -4.46
C ALA A 143 -0.34 12.05 -3.32
N CYS A 144 -0.32 11.02 -2.47
CA CYS A 144 -1.10 11.00 -1.24
C CYS A 144 -0.60 12.04 -0.22
N ALA A 145 -1.45 12.40 0.74
CA ALA A 145 -1.19 13.44 1.75
C ALA A 145 0.11 13.20 2.49
N PHE A 146 0.46 11.94 2.72
CA PHE A 146 1.72 11.58 3.36
C PHE A 146 2.93 12.00 2.52
N CYS A 147 2.92 11.69 1.23
CA CYS A 147 3.99 12.07 0.31
C CYS A 147 4.00 13.58 0.06
N ARG A 148 2.84 14.24 -0.03
CA ARG A 148 2.74 15.71 -0.13
C ARG A 148 3.36 16.39 1.09
N MET A 149 2.98 15.96 2.30
CA MET A 149 3.57 16.43 3.56
C MET A 149 5.09 16.24 3.64
N LEU A 150 5.62 15.14 3.11
CA LEU A 150 7.05 14.91 3.12
C LEU A 150 7.78 15.72 2.03
N ALA A 151 7.11 16.04 0.91
CA ALA A 151 7.67 16.85 -0.17
C ALA A 151 7.86 18.32 0.21
N THR A 152 7.03 18.87 1.12
CA THR A 152 7.15 20.25 1.63
C THR A 152 8.41 20.50 2.47
N ARG A 153 9.18 19.46 2.77
CA ARG A 153 10.38 19.58 3.61
C ARG A 153 11.62 19.96 2.84
N GLY A 154 11.62 19.84 1.51
CA GLY A 154 12.81 20.07 0.68
C GLY A 154 13.97 19.09 0.96
N ALA A 155 15.19 19.54 0.66
CA ALA A 155 16.45 18.75 0.72
C ALA A 155 17.04 18.58 2.13
N VAL A 156 16.20 18.34 3.14
CA VAL A 156 16.61 18.37 4.55
C VAL A 156 17.02 17.01 5.11
N TYR A 157 16.95 15.95 4.30
CA TYR A 157 17.29 14.61 4.76
C TYR A 157 18.81 14.40 4.71
N SER A 158 19.49 14.84 5.77
CA SER A 158 20.90 14.57 6.01
C SER A 158 21.10 13.22 6.72
N SER A 159 22.27 12.60 6.50
CA SER A 159 22.65 11.29 7.05
C SER A 159 22.71 11.24 8.59
N LYS A 160 22.70 12.37 9.31
CA LYS A 160 22.87 12.43 10.77
C LYS A 160 21.66 12.91 11.59
N GLY A 161 20.64 13.52 10.98
CA GLY A 161 19.49 14.08 11.72
C GLY A 161 18.12 13.59 11.26
N ALA A 162 18.05 12.89 10.14
CA ALA A 162 16.81 12.39 9.58
C ALA A 162 16.95 10.90 9.29
N SER A 163 17.09 10.11 10.36
CA SER A 163 17.09 8.65 10.31
C SER A 163 15.91 8.18 9.46
N VAL A 164 16.25 7.69 8.26
CA VAL A 164 15.35 6.95 7.36
C VAL A 164 14.95 5.60 7.99
N SER A 165 15.44 5.32 9.20
CA SER A 165 15.37 4.07 9.95
C SER A 165 14.64 4.15 11.31
N ALA A 166 13.94 5.25 11.64
CA ALA A 166 13.02 5.25 12.78
C ALA A 166 11.70 5.92 12.38
N GLU A 167 10.61 5.14 12.39
CA GLU A 167 9.23 5.65 12.36
C GLU A 167 8.84 6.45 11.09
N GLY A 168 8.66 5.73 9.97
CA GLY A 168 7.72 6.11 8.92
C GLY A 168 8.24 6.90 7.72
N ARG A 169 9.36 7.63 7.81
CA ARG A 169 9.78 8.61 6.77
C ARG A 169 10.29 8.00 5.45
N GLY A 170 10.81 6.78 5.50
CA GLY A 170 11.22 5.99 4.33
C GLY A 170 10.13 5.06 3.80
N ARG A 171 8.93 5.04 4.39
CA ARG A 171 7.86 4.14 3.95
C ARG A 171 7.19 4.68 2.68
N TYR A 172 6.88 3.75 1.79
CA TYR A 172 6.13 3.97 0.57
C TYR A 172 5.14 2.83 0.43
N HIS A 173 3.90 3.15 0.06
CA HIS A 173 2.85 2.17 -0.16
C HIS A 173 2.84 1.70 -1.63
N ASP A 174 2.02 0.71 -1.92
CA ASP A 174 1.79 0.22 -3.28
C ASP A 174 1.14 1.29 -4.15
N HIS A 175 1.46 1.33 -5.44
CA HIS A 175 1.02 2.38 -6.38
C HIS A 175 1.55 3.79 -6.06
N CYS A 176 2.63 3.92 -5.28
CA CYS A 176 3.25 5.20 -4.99
C CYS A 176 4.31 5.57 -6.03
N HIS A 177 4.07 6.58 -6.87
CA HIS A 177 5.02 7.04 -7.92
C HIS A 177 6.00 8.13 -7.46
N CYS A 178 6.15 8.35 -6.15
CA CYS A 178 7.07 9.36 -5.62
C CYS A 178 8.53 8.87 -5.70
N MET A 179 9.48 9.76 -5.99
CA MET A 179 10.90 9.40 -6.11
C MET A 179 11.72 10.02 -4.97
N ALA A 180 12.93 9.48 -4.76
CA ALA A 180 13.98 10.18 -4.04
C ALA A 180 14.87 10.89 -5.06
N VAL A 181 15.29 12.12 -4.76
CA VAL A 181 16.15 12.94 -5.62
C VAL A 181 17.39 13.31 -4.85
N MET A 182 18.56 13.10 -5.45
CA MET A 182 19.84 13.49 -4.86
C MET A 182 19.99 15.00 -4.84
N VAL A 183 20.63 15.51 -3.80
CA VAL A 183 21.09 16.90 -3.72
C VAL A 183 22.57 16.82 -3.42
N ARG A 184 23.36 16.89 -4.49
CA ARG A 184 24.81 16.73 -4.47
C ARG A 184 25.46 17.94 -3.75
N PRO A 185 26.71 17.80 -3.22
CA PRO A 185 27.43 18.91 -2.61
C PRO A 185 27.44 20.17 -3.50
N GLY A 186 27.02 21.31 -2.95
CA GLY A 186 26.94 22.57 -3.68
C GLY A 186 25.68 22.77 -4.55
N ALA A 187 24.82 21.74 -4.69
CA ALA A 187 23.55 21.85 -5.37
C ALA A 187 22.41 22.24 -4.41
N THR A 188 21.32 22.77 -4.98
CA THR A 188 20.07 23.04 -4.27
C THR A 188 18.92 22.31 -4.97
N TYR A 189 17.94 21.85 -4.20
CA TYR A 189 16.72 21.23 -4.74
C TYR A 189 15.62 22.28 -4.85
N GLU A 190 15.07 22.41 -6.06
CA GLU A 190 13.88 23.19 -6.31
C GLU A 190 12.67 22.25 -6.43
N PRO A 191 11.70 22.33 -5.50
CA PRO A 191 10.44 21.58 -5.62
C PRO A 191 9.63 22.04 -6.84
N PRO A 192 8.80 21.17 -7.44
CA PRO A 192 7.82 21.59 -8.44
C PRO A 192 6.85 22.65 -7.91
N ALA A 193 6.37 23.54 -8.78
CA ALA A 193 5.47 24.64 -8.39
C ALA A 193 4.20 24.20 -7.63
N TYR A 194 3.66 23.01 -7.93
CA TYR A 194 2.50 22.47 -7.21
C TYR A 194 2.78 22.16 -5.73
N VAL A 195 4.05 22.08 -5.31
CA VAL A 195 4.43 21.87 -3.91
C VAL A 195 4.15 23.11 -3.06
N GLU A 196 4.13 24.31 -3.64
CA GLU A 196 3.83 25.55 -2.92
C GLU A 196 2.43 25.52 -2.29
N GLU A 197 1.45 24.95 -3.00
CA GLU A 197 0.10 24.75 -2.48
C GLU A 197 0.12 23.76 -1.31
N TRP A 198 0.89 22.68 -1.41
CA TRP A 198 1.02 21.71 -0.33
C TRP A 198 1.75 22.26 0.89
N GLU A 199 2.68 23.20 0.72
CA GLU A 199 3.29 23.93 1.83
C GLU A 199 2.28 24.81 2.55
N LYS A 200 1.35 25.42 1.82
CA LYS A 200 0.23 26.14 2.41
C LYS A 200 -0.69 25.18 3.17
N GLU A 201 -1.10 24.05 2.56
CA GLU A 201 -1.91 23.02 3.20
C GLU A 201 -1.24 22.47 4.47
N TYR A 202 0.06 22.19 4.43
CA TYR A 202 0.82 21.73 5.57
C TYR A 202 0.83 22.76 6.70
N ARG A 203 1.07 24.05 6.38
CA ARG A 203 1.02 25.14 7.38
C ARG A 203 -0.38 25.30 7.97
N ASP A 204 -1.42 25.20 7.16
CA ASP A 204 -2.82 25.23 7.60
C ASP A 204 -3.12 24.05 8.54
N ALA A 205 -2.68 22.84 8.19
CA ALA A 205 -2.82 21.64 9.00
C ALA A 205 -2.05 21.72 10.34
N VAL A 206 -0.83 22.24 10.33
CA VAL A 206 -0.04 22.48 11.55
C VAL A 206 -0.73 23.49 12.46
N ARG A 207 -1.28 24.58 11.91
CA ARG A 207 -2.05 25.59 12.68
C ARG A 207 -3.33 25.01 13.29
N ALA A 208 -3.99 24.09 12.60
CA ALA A 208 -5.19 23.41 13.06
C ALA A 208 -4.90 22.32 14.12
N THR A 209 -3.65 21.89 14.25
CA THR A 209 -3.27 20.76 15.11
C THR A 209 -2.85 21.25 16.51
N PRO A 210 -3.50 20.77 17.59
CA PRO A 210 -3.06 21.03 18.95
C PRO A 210 -1.66 20.44 19.20
N LYS A 211 -0.84 21.13 19.99
CA LYS A 211 0.48 20.61 20.40
C LYS A 211 0.33 19.58 21.52
N LEU A 212 1.13 18.52 21.50
CA LEU A 212 1.17 17.44 22.49
C LEU A 212 2.14 17.72 23.63
N GLY A 213 1.69 17.46 24.86
CA GLY A 213 2.51 17.46 26.09
C GLY A 213 3.04 18.84 26.52
N ASP A 214 3.71 18.87 27.68
CA ASP A 214 4.20 20.09 28.33
C ASP A 214 5.31 20.81 27.53
N HIS A 215 5.93 20.11 26.57
CA HIS A 215 6.98 20.64 25.69
C HIS A 215 6.48 21.01 24.29
N GLY A 216 5.18 20.82 24.01
CA GLY A 216 4.55 21.32 22.78
C GLY A 216 5.00 20.63 21.49
N ALA A 217 5.21 19.32 21.50
CA ALA A 217 5.57 18.56 20.30
C ALA A 217 4.42 18.54 19.28
N LEU A 218 4.75 18.58 17.99
CA LEU A 218 3.74 18.54 16.93
C LEU A 218 3.21 17.12 16.73
N ASP A 219 1.89 16.93 16.79
CA ASP A 219 1.26 15.65 16.44
C ASP A 219 1.24 15.45 14.92
N THR A 220 2.27 14.78 14.41
CA THR A 220 2.39 14.50 12.96
C THR A 220 1.26 13.63 12.41
N LYS A 221 0.60 12.80 13.23
CA LYS A 221 -0.56 12.01 12.78
C LYS A 221 -1.79 12.89 12.61
N ALA A 222 -2.02 13.81 13.54
CA ALA A 222 -3.11 14.79 13.43
C ALA A 222 -2.90 15.76 12.25
N VAL A 223 -1.66 16.24 12.03
CA VAL A 223 -1.33 17.04 10.84
C VAL A 223 -1.64 16.27 9.56
N LEU A 224 -1.23 15.00 9.47
CA LEU A 224 -1.52 14.17 8.32
C LEU A 224 -3.03 13.96 8.13
N ALA A 225 -3.79 13.81 9.21
CA ALA A 225 -5.25 13.70 9.14
C ALA A 225 -5.90 14.97 8.57
N HIS A 226 -5.44 16.16 8.99
CA HIS A 226 -5.89 17.43 8.40
C HIS A 226 -5.54 17.55 6.91
N MET A 227 -4.34 17.15 6.52
CA MET A 227 -3.93 17.15 5.10
C MET A 227 -4.74 16.15 4.25
N ARG A 228 -5.12 14.99 4.82
CA ARG A 228 -6.02 14.02 4.17
C ARG A 228 -7.43 14.58 3.99
N ALA A 229 -7.95 15.31 4.98
CA ALA A 229 -9.27 15.93 4.89
C ALA A 229 -9.35 17.00 3.79
N GLY A 230 -8.24 17.64 3.42
CA GLY A 230 -8.17 18.57 2.29
C GLY A 230 -8.19 17.92 0.90
N GLU A 231 -7.87 16.61 0.78
CA GLU A 231 -7.82 15.92 -0.52
C GLU A 231 -9.18 15.72 -1.19
N THR A 232 -10.23 15.65 -0.39
CA THR A 232 -11.59 15.41 -0.86
C THR A 232 -12.17 16.61 -1.62
N VAL A 233 -11.56 17.79 -1.48
CA VAL A 233 -12.00 19.03 -2.13
C VAL A 233 -11.33 19.25 -3.50
N SER A 234 -10.18 18.60 -3.78
CA SER A 234 -9.33 18.91 -4.95
C SER A 234 -9.26 17.82 -6.04
N LYS A 235 -10.03 16.73 -5.97
CA LYS A 235 -9.94 15.62 -6.95
C LYS A 235 -11.13 15.52 -7.90
N ALA A 236 -11.13 16.33 -8.96
CA ALA A 236 -11.62 15.90 -10.26
C ALA A 236 -10.39 15.70 -11.18
N PRO A 237 -10.04 14.48 -11.60
CA PRO A 237 -8.98 14.28 -12.59
C PRO A 237 -9.43 14.79 -13.97
N PRO A 238 -8.57 15.46 -14.76
CA PRO A 238 -8.86 15.66 -16.17
C PRO A 238 -8.88 14.30 -16.89
N SER A 239 -9.89 14.08 -17.72
CA SER A 239 -10.07 12.86 -18.49
C SER A 239 -8.86 12.61 -19.41
N PRO A 240 -8.33 11.36 -19.50
CA PRO A 240 -7.30 11.05 -20.47
C PRO A 240 -7.87 11.16 -21.88
N LYS A 241 -7.28 12.04 -22.70
CA LYS A 241 -7.55 12.06 -24.13
C LYS A 241 -6.90 10.82 -24.75
N VAL A 242 -7.74 9.90 -25.23
CA VAL A 242 -7.32 8.76 -26.03
C VAL A 242 -6.74 9.29 -27.34
N ALA A 243 -5.43 9.16 -27.53
CA ALA A 243 -4.81 9.34 -28.84
C ALA A 243 -4.94 8.02 -29.61
N ALA A 244 -5.62 8.08 -30.75
CA ALA A 244 -5.82 6.94 -31.65
C ALA A 244 -4.55 6.63 -32.45
N GLY A 245 -4.23 5.34 -32.57
CA GLY A 245 -3.67 4.72 -33.78
C GLY A 245 -2.17 4.84 -34.03
N GLY A 246 -1.47 3.70 -33.89
CA GLY A 246 -0.17 3.46 -34.49
C GLY A 246 0.28 2.01 -34.28
N ALA A 247 0.14 1.17 -35.30
CA ALA A 247 0.54 -0.24 -35.25
C ALA A 247 2.06 -0.38 -34.98
N LYS A 248 2.45 -1.27 -34.06
CA LYS A 248 3.86 -1.65 -33.80
C LYS A 248 4.12 -3.13 -34.15
N PRO A 249 5.32 -3.48 -34.64
CA PRO A 249 5.63 -4.78 -35.24
C PRO A 249 5.92 -5.89 -34.21
N PRO A 250 5.92 -7.18 -34.61
CA PRO A 250 6.05 -8.30 -33.68
C PRO A 250 7.50 -8.46 -33.19
N ILE A 251 7.68 -8.59 -31.89
CA ILE A 251 8.95 -8.95 -31.25
C ILE A 251 8.86 -10.42 -30.84
N LYS A 252 9.85 -11.21 -31.27
CA LYS A 252 9.93 -12.66 -30.99
C LYS A 252 10.33 -12.92 -29.53
N PRO A 253 9.84 -14.02 -28.91
CA PRO A 253 10.18 -14.39 -27.55
C PRO A 253 11.64 -14.91 -27.45
N PRO A 254 12.35 -14.66 -26.34
CA PRO A 254 13.60 -15.34 -26.05
C PRO A 254 13.36 -16.81 -25.66
N VAL A 255 14.31 -17.64 -26.06
CA VAL A 255 14.28 -19.10 -26.08
C VAL A 255 14.89 -19.67 -24.79
N SER A 256 14.23 -20.72 -24.28
CA SER A 256 14.62 -21.72 -23.25
C SER A 256 15.97 -21.57 -22.51
N GLY A 257 15.90 -21.48 -21.17
CA GLY A 257 16.98 -21.80 -20.24
C GLY A 257 16.61 -23.02 -19.40
N LYS A 258 17.53 -24.00 -19.32
CA LYS A 258 17.38 -25.36 -18.79
C LYS A 258 16.98 -25.45 -17.31
N ILE A 259 16.15 -26.45 -17.02
CA ILE A 259 15.87 -27.03 -15.70
C ILE A 259 17.18 -27.55 -15.07
N ILE A 260 17.45 -27.20 -13.80
CA ILE A 260 18.50 -27.80 -12.98
C ILE A 260 17.83 -28.70 -11.91
N PRO A 261 18.32 -29.93 -11.65
CA PRO A 261 17.70 -30.85 -10.71
C PRO A 261 18.01 -30.49 -9.25
N GLY A 262 17.05 -30.82 -8.37
CA GLY A 262 17.10 -30.56 -6.93
C GLY A 262 18.30 -31.19 -6.22
N GLY A 263 18.85 -30.43 -5.28
CA GLY A 263 19.81 -30.88 -4.28
C GLY A 263 19.13 -30.87 -2.91
N GLU A 264 18.87 -32.07 -2.41
CA GLU A 264 18.51 -32.36 -1.03
C GLU A 264 19.69 -31.96 -0.15
N ASP A 265 19.50 -31.02 0.79
CA ASP A 265 20.31 -30.81 2.01
C ASP A 265 19.65 -29.68 2.81
N GLY A 266 18.79 -30.04 3.76
CA GLY A 266 18.03 -29.09 4.58
C GLY A 266 18.90 -28.40 5.62
N GLU A 267 19.10 -27.09 5.46
CA GLU A 267 19.50 -26.21 6.57
C GLU A 267 18.26 -25.80 7.39
N PRO A 268 18.30 -25.87 8.73
CA PRO A 268 17.14 -25.57 9.56
C PRO A 268 16.82 -24.07 9.55
N LEU A 269 15.53 -23.77 9.34
CA LEU A 269 14.94 -22.43 9.41
C LEU A 269 15.44 -21.64 10.64
N PRO A 270 15.89 -20.37 10.47
CA PRO A 270 16.29 -19.54 11.59
C PRO A 270 15.10 -19.30 12.53
N LYS A 271 15.29 -19.61 13.81
CA LYS A 271 14.33 -19.31 14.87
C LYS A 271 14.41 -17.83 15.24
N ARG A 272 13.23 -17.21 15.29
CA ARG A 272 12.87 -15.86 15.77
C ARG A 272 13.03 -14.72 14.75
N LEU A 273 11.89 -14.33 14.18
CA LEU A 273 11.63 -12.99 13.64
C LEU A 273 11.94 -11.93 14.70
N THR A 274 12.53 -10.82 14.28
CA THR A 274 12.86 -9.71 15.17
C THR A 274 11.59 -8.93 15.55
N ARG A 275 11.57 -8.34 16.74
CA ARG A 275 10.42 -7.56 17.27
C ARG A 275 9.96 -6.41 16.34
N ALA A 276 10.81 -5.92 15.45
CA ALA A 276 10.49 -4.85 14.50
C ALA A 276 9.70 -5.32 13.27
N GLU A 277 9.69 -6.64 12.98
CA GLU A 277 8.92 -7.25 11.88
C GLU A 277 7.47 -7.59 12.31
N ALA A 278 7.18 -7.53 13.61
CA ALA A 278 5.91 -7.93 14.23
C ALA A 278 4.88 -6.79 14.41
N GLU A 279 5.15 -5.56 13.96
CA GLU A 279 4.32 -4.38 14.28
C GLU A 279 3.46 -3.85 13.11
N THR A 280 3.05 -4.71 12.18
CA THR A 280 1.82 -4.45 11.41
C THR A 280 0.69 -5.19 12.13
N PRO A 281 -0.40 -4.52 12.56
CA PRO A 281 -1.54 -5.21 13.16
C PRO A 281 -2.12 -6.20 12.15
N HIS A 282 -1.71 -7.46 12.24
CA HIS A 282 -2.21 -8.54 11.38
C HIS A 282 -3.23 -9.34 12.17
N ILE A 283 -4.42 -9.50 11.60
CA ILE A 283 -5.50 -10.28 12.21
C ILE A 283 -5.54 -11.69 11.62
N ASP A 284 -5.38 -12.70 12.48
CA ASP A 284 -5.67 -14.07 12.09
C ASP A 284 -7.18 -14.29 12.15
N ILE A 285 -7.80 -14.50 10.98
CA ILE A 285 -9.24 -14.77 10.86
C ILE A 285 -9.42 -16.28 10.87
N THR A 286 -9.87 -16.81 12.01
CA THR A 286 -10.10 -18.24 12.18
C THR A 286 -11.32 -18.70 11.38
N ALA A 287 -11.48 -20.01 11.19
CA ALA A 287 -12.70 -20.59 10.61
C ALA A 287 -13.96 -20.20 11.40
N ARG A 288 -13.83 -20.00 12.71
CA ARG A 288 -14.92 -19.50 13.56
C ARG A 288 -15.27 -18.06 13.21
N ASP A 289 -14.28 -17.18 13.09
CA ASP A 289 -14.48 -15.77 12.76
C ASP A 289 -15.09 -15.63 11.36
N ARG A 290 -14.63 -16.43 10.40
CA ARG A 290 -15.20 -16.51 9.06
C ARG A 290 -16.69 -16.84 9.10
N ARG A 291 -17.07 -17.92 9.79
CA ARG A 291 -18.49 -18.27 9.98
C ARG A 291 -19.26 -17.15 10.67
N HIS A 292 -18.68 -16.55 11.71
CA HIS A 292 -19.30 -15.44 12.42
C HIS A 292 -19.59 -14.24 11.51
N ILE A 293 -18.63 -13.84 10.67
CA ILE A 293 -18.82 -12.72 9.73
C ILE A 293 -19.90 -13.07 8.71
N LEU A 294 -19.76 -14.22 8.05
CA LEU A 294 -20.57 -14.56 6.89
C LEU A 294 -21.97 -15.01 7.30
N ASP A 295 -22.06 -16.01 8.16
CA ASP A 295 -23.31 -16.71 8.51
C ASP A 295 -23.86 -16.28 9.86
N GLY A 296 -23.00 -15.78 10.75
CA GLY A 296 -23.29 -15.47 12.15
C GLY A 296 -23.37 -16.71 13.04
N GLU A 297 -23.72 -16.51 14.31
CA GLU A 297 -23.89 -17.65 15.23
C GLU A 297 -25.29 -18.27 15.08
N PRO A 298 -25.40 -19.62 14.99
CA PRO A 298 -26.70 -20.30 14.83
C PRO A 298 -27.68 -19.98 15.96
N ASP A 299 -27.19 -19.96 17.20
CA ASP A 299 -28.02 -19.79 18.40
C ASP A 299 -28.25 -18.33 18.78
N ASN A 300 -27.67 -17.38 18.02
CA ASN A 300 -27.80 -15.96 18.31
C ASN A 300 -27.94 -15.15 17.03
N ILE A 301 -29.19 -14.90 16.64
CA ILE A 301 -29.54 -14.11 15.45
C ILE A 301 -28.99 -12.68 15.46
N LYS A 302 -28.58 -12.14 16.62
CA LYS A 302 -27.97 -10.81 16.75
C LYS A 302 -26.45 -10.81 16.51
N ALA A 303 -25.81 -11.98 16.47
CA ALA A 303 -24.36 -12.13 16.38
C ALA A 303 -23.93 -12.46 14.94
N GLY A 304 -23.19 -11.54 14.31
CA GLY A 304 -22.65 -11.73 12.96
C GLY A 304 -23.71 -11.82 11.86
N GLY A 305 -23.35 -12.47 10.75
CA GLY A 305 -24.22 -12.80 9.62
C GLY A 305 -24.39 -11.65 8.63
N HIS A 306 -23.41 -11.47 7.76
CA HIS A 306 -23.30 -10.36 6.82
C HIS A 306 -23.13 -10.79 5.36
N ARG A 307 -23.07 -12.08 5.03
CA ARG A 307 -23.12 -12.54 3.64
C ARG A 307 -24.45 -12.11 3.01
N SER A 308 -24.41 -11.76 1.73
CA SER A 308 -25.63 -11.48 0.95
C SER A 308 -26.63 -12.64 1.04
N GLY A 309 -27.90 -12.32 1.29
CA GLY A 309 -29.00 -13.27 1.37
C GLY A 309 -29.21 -13.92 2.74
N VAL A 310 -28.38 -13.64 3.76
CA VAL A 310 -28.54 -14.24 5.10
C VAL A 310 -29.75 -13.64 5.84
N GLY A 311 -30.12 -12.39 5.57
CA GLY A 311 -31.38 -11.78 6.03
C GLY A 311 -31.45 -11.48 7.52
N ARG A 312 -30.31 -11.34 8.23
CA ARG A 312 -30.33 -11.15 9.69
C ARG A 312 -30.99 -9.82 10.08
N PRO A 313 -32.03 -9.80 10.94
CA PRO A 313 -32.78 -8.59 11.26
C PRO A 313 -31.95 -7.45 11.86
N GLY A 314 -31.98 -6.29 11.22
CA GLY A 314 -31.23 -5.09 11.62
C GLY A 314 -29.75 -5.09 11.22
N LYS A 315 -29.29 -6.10 10.49
CA LYS A 315 -27.91 -6.20 9.99
C LYS A 315 -27.79 -5.66 8.57
N THR A 316 -26.57 -5.32 8.20
CA THR A 316 -26.19 -5.04 6.83
C THR A 316 -25.61 -6.27 6.17
N GLU A 317 -25.67 -6.33 4.84
CA GLU A 317 -25.12 -7.41 4.06
C GLU A 317 -24.13 -6.90 3.02
N PHE A 318 -23.12 -7.71 2.75
CA PHE A 318 -22.15 -7.46 1.69
C PHE A 318 -22.82 -7.57 0.32
N PRO A 319 -22.22 -6.97 -0.72
CA PRO A 319 -22.79 -7.02 -2.05
C PRO A 319 -22.96 -8.45 -2.55
N PRO A 320 -23.99 -8.71 -3.39
CA PRO A 320 -24.24 -10.05 -3.92
C PRO A 320 -23.14 -10.55 -4.87
N ASP A 321 -22.33 -9.66 -5.44
CA ASP A 321 -21.16 -9.99 -6.27
C ASP A 321 -19.87 -10.23 -5.45
N TRP A 322 -19.93 -10.12 -4.12
CA TRP A 322 -18.80 -10.45 -3.25
C TRP A 322 -18.92 -11.89 -2.74
N ASP A 323 -18.01 -12.74 -3.18
CA ASP A 323 -17.85 -14.06 -2.59
C ASP A 323 -17.25 -14.00 -1.17
N ASP A 324 -17.29 -15.14 -0.48
CA ASP A 324 -16.83 -15.26 0.90
C ASP A 324 -15.36 -14.86 1.07
N ASP A 325 -14.50 -15.26 0.14
CA ASP A 325 -13.07 -14.99 0.23
C ASP A 325 -12.77 -13.49 0.05
N ARG A 326 -13.49 -12.82 -0.86
CA ARG A 326 -13.43 -11.37 -1.05
C ARG A 326 -13.86 -10.64 0.22
N ILE A 327 -14.95 -11.07 0.85
CA ILE A 327 -15.41 -10.50 2.13
C ILE A 327 -14.31 -10.62 3.19
N ILE A 328 -13.76 -11.82 3.38
CA ILE A 328 -12.71 -12.06 4.39
C ILE A 328 -11.43 -11.28 4.06
N ALA A 329 -11.05 -11.18 2.80
CA ALA A 329 -9.90 -10.38 2.35
C ALA A 329 -10.11 -8.89 2.62
N ALA A 330 -11.33 -8.37 2.43
CA ALA A 330 -11.69 -6.99 2.73
C ALA A 330 -11.62 -6.69 4.23
N VAL A 331 -12.05 -7.64 5.09
CA VAL A 331 -11.91 -7.54 6.55
C VAL A 331 -10.43 -7.47 6.96
N ARG A 332 -9.57 -8.33 6.41
CA ARG A 332 -8.10 -8.28 6.68
C ARG A 332 -7.50 -6.94 6.24
N ALA A 333 -7.78 -6.53 5.00
CA ALA A 333 -7.29 -5.26 4.46
C ALA A 333 -7.72 -4.06 5.31
N THR A 334 -8.92 -4.10 5.88
CA THR A 334 -9.41 -3.03 6.77
C THR A 334 -8.59 -2.94 8.05
N VAL A 335 -8.05 -4.04 8.58
CA VAL A 335 -7.14 -3.97 9.74
C VAL A 335 -5.79 -3.36 9.34
N ASP A 336 -5.27 -3.76 8.19
CA ASP A 336 -3.94 -3.39 7.71
C ASP A 336 -3.85 -1.93 7.21
N GLU A 337 -4.83 -1.47 6.42
CA GLU A 337 -4.69 -0.25 5.60
C GLU A 337 -5.59 0.93 6.00
N HIS A 338 -6.70 0.67 6.69
CA HIS A 338 -7.77 1.61 7.10
C HIS A 338 -7.61 3.11 6.84
N HIS A 339 -8.66 3.69 6.25
CA HIS A 339 -8.83 5.14 6.14
C HIS A 339 -9.11 5.81 7.49
N TRP A 340 -9.83 5.12 8.39
CA TRP A 340 -10.29 5.64 9.67
C TRP A 340 -10.06 4.62 10.80
N THR A 341 -9.73 5.10 12.00
CA THR A 341 -9.53 4.25 13.18
C THR A 341 -9.97 4.96 14.46
N MET A 342 -10.47 4.20 15.44
CA MET A 342 -10.90 4.70 16.74
C MET A 342 -10.75 3.63 17.83
N GLN A 343 -10.27 4.03 19.01
CA GLN A 343 -10.31 3.17 20.19
C GLN A 343 -11.67 3.26 20.90
N ARG A 344 -12.25 2.12 21.25
CA ARG A 344 -13.50 2.01 22.00
C ARG A 344 -13.40 0.89 23.04
N GLY A 345 -13.13 1.28 24.28
CA GLY A 345 -12.84 0.32 25.34
C GLY A 345 -11.51 -0.37 25.05
N ASP A 346 -11.53 -1.70 24.99
CA ASP A 346 -10.40 -2.55 24.64
C ASP A 346 -10.27 -2.83 23.12
N ALA A 347 -11.26 -2.42 22.31
CA ALA A 347 -11.26 -2.67 20.87
C ALA A 347 -10.86 -1.45 20.05
N THR A 348 -10.07 -1.71 19.01
CA THR A 348 -9.77 -0.80 17.92
C THR A 348 -10.77 -1.03 16.79
N LEU A 349 -11.54 -0.01 16.44
CA LEU A 349 -12.42 0.00 15.28
C LEU A 349 -11.68 0.64 14.12
N ARG A 350 -11.81 0.05 12.93
CA ARG A 350 -11.15 0.49 11.70
C ARG A 350 -12.15 0.48 10.55
N ARG A 351 -12.03 1.43 9.63
CA ARG A 351 -12.84 1.46 8.40
C ARG A 351 -11.97 1.66 7.17
N LEU A 352 -12.32 0.95 6.11
CA LEU A 352 -11.68 1.05 4.80
C LEU A 352 -12.75 1.03 3.71
N GLU A 353 -12.59 1.85 2.68
CA GLU A 353 -13.38 1.73 1.46
C GLU A 353 -12.64 0.83 0.48
N ILE A 354 -13.31 -0.21 -0.01
CA ILE A 354 -12.79 -1.17 -0.98
C ILE A 354 -13.88 -1.38 -2.03
N ASP A 355 -13.55 -1.14 -3.30
CA ASP A 355 -14.48 -1.27 -4.44
C ASP A 355 -15.83 -0.58 -4.23
N GLY A 356 -15.84 0.61 -3.61
CA GLY A 356 -17.05 1.37 -3.34
C GLY A 356 -17.89 0.86 -2.17
N VAL A 357 -17.33 -0.04 -1.34
CA VAL A 357 -17.94 -0.55 -0.10
C VAL A 357 -17.10 -0.13 1.09
N ILE A 358 -17.72 0.50 2.09
CA ILE A 358 -17.07 0.81 3.36
C ILE A 358 -17.24 -0.38 4.30
N VAL A 359 -16.13 -0.97 4.74
CA VAL A 359 -16.10 -2.08 5.70
C VAL A 359 -15.63 -1.56 7.04
N GLU A 360 -16.30 -1.95 8.13
CA GLU A 360 -15.84 -1.72 9.51
C GLU A 360 -15.35 -3.02 10.12
N VAL A 361 -14.21 -2.96 10.80
CA VAL A 361 -13.64 -4.08 11.56
C VAL A 361 -13.30 -3.61 12.96
N ALA A 362 -13.77 -4.34 13.96
CA ALA A 362 -13.35 -4.18 15.35
C ALA A 362 -12.50 -5.38 15.77
N SER A 363 -11.37 -5.10 16.40
CA SER A 363 -10.47 -6.11 16.96
C SER A 363 -9.85 -5.61 18.26
N TYR A 364 -9.33 -6.51 19.09
CA TYR A 364 -8.69 -6.16 20.36
C TYR A 364 -7.43 -7.02 20.58
N PRO A 365 -6.39 -6.47 21.23
CA PRO A 365 -5.20 -7.24 21.54
C PRO A 365 -5.49 -8.25 22.66
N LYS A 366 -5.03 -9.49 22.50
CA LYS A 366 -5.06 -10.54 23.54
C LYS A 366 -3.87 -11.48 23.35
N ASP A 367 -3.13 -11.74 24.42
CA ASP A 367 -2.00 -12.68 24.44
C ASP A 367 -0.95 -12.41 23.34
N GLY A 368 -0.74 -11.13 22.98
CA GLY A 368 0.18 -10.72 21.93
C GLY A 368 -0.33 -10.87 20.50
N ALA A 369 -1.58 -11.32 20.31
CA ALA A 369 -2.26 -11.41 19.03
C ALA A 369 -3.40 -10.39 18.92
N GLU A 370 -3.77 -10.01 17.69
CA GLU A 370 -4.96 -9.20 17.44
C GLU A 370 -6.16 -10.11 17.16
N ILE A 371 -7.19 -10.02 18.01
CA ILE A 371 -8.36 -10.89 17.96
C ILE A 371 -9.56 -10.14 17.39
N MET A 372 -10.23 -10.76 16.44
CA MET A 372 -11.43 -10.23 15.80
C MET A 372 -12.60 -10.15 16.78
N ARG A 373 -13.31 -9.02 16.78
CA ARG A 373 -14.56 -8.83 17.53
C ARG A 373 -15.79 -8.84 16.64
N HIS A 374 -15.77 -8.06 15.56
CA HIS A 374 -16.79 -8.11 14.51
C HIS A 374 -16.28 -7.45 13.23
N ALA A 375 -16.90 -7.79 12.11
CA ALA A 375 -16.69 -7.10 10.84
C ALA A 375 -17.98 -7.09 10.01
N TYR A 376 -18.26 -5.99 9.32
CA TYR A 376 -19.47 -5.83 8.51
C TYR A 376 -19.35 -4.69 7.49
N PRO A 377 -20.16 -4.69 6.42
CA PRO A 377 -20.23 -3.56 5.50
C PRO A 377 -21.10 -2.45 6.12
N VAL A 378 -20.57 -1.24 6.17
CA VAL A 378 -21.25 -0.07 6.73
C VAL A 378 -22.25 0.49 5.72
N ASN A 379 -21.79 0.75 4.49
CA ASN A 379 -22.56 1.26 3.36
C ASN A 379 -21.74 1.08 2.07
N GLY A 380 -22.34 1.30 0.90
CA GLY A 380 -21.64 1.27 -0.38
C GLY A 380 -22.36 0.53 -1.50
N ALA A 381 -21.69 0.41 -2.64
CA ALA A 381 -22.22 -0.26 -3.83
C ALA A 381 -22.69 -1.68 -3.49
N GLY A 382 -23.98 -1.96 -3.67
CA GLY A 382 -24.57 -3.29 -3.41
C GLY A 382 -24.78 -3.64 -1.93
N VAL A 383 -24.42 -2.76 -0.98
CA VAL A 383 -24.67 -2.99 0.45
C VAL A 383 -26.14 -2.76 0.75
N VAL A 384 -26.74 -3.69 1.47
CA VAL A 384 -28.13 -3.58 1.91
C VAL A 384 -28.25 -3.67 3.43
N LYS A 385 -29.36 -3.19 3.98
CA LYS A 385 -29.74 -3.30 5.38
C LYS A 385 -31.10 -3.97 5.49
N ASN A 386 -31.17 -4.99 6.33
CA ASN A 386 -32.41 -5.66 6.69
C ASN A 386 -33.11 -4.86 7.78
N ASP A 387 -34.29 -4.31 7.49
CA ASP A 387 -35.09 -3.64 8.51
C ASP A 387 -35.51 -4.65 9.60
N ARG A 388 -35.37 -4.26 10.86
CA ARG A 388 -35.64 -5.17 11.98
C ARG A 388 -37.14 -5.43 12.18
N ALA A 389 -37.99 -4.46 11.87
CA ALA A 389 -39.42 -4.51 12.14
C ALA A 389 -40.21 -5.05 10.94
N THR A 390 -39.86 -4.61 9.73
CA THR A 390 -40.60 -4.94 8.51
C THR A 390 -39.99 -6.11 7.74
N GLY A 391 -38.71 -6.41 7.95
CA GLY A 391 -37.97 -7.39 7.14
C GLY A 391 -37.64 -6.90 5.73
N GLU A 392 -37.96 -5.66 5.40
CA GLU A 392 -37.63 -5.07 4.10
C GLU A 392 -36.12 -4.87 3.95
N VAL A 393 -35.63 -5.09 2.73
CA VAL A 393 -34.22 -4.90 2.36
C VAL A 393 -34.06 -3.50 1.75
N ARG A 394 -33.21 -2.68 2.36
CA ARG A 394 -32.94 -1.30 1.89
C ARG A 394 -31.48 -1.14 1.47
N ALA A 395 -31.24 -0.62 0.27
CA ALA A 395 -29.91 -0.24 -0.17
C ALA A 395 -29.30 0.88 0.69
N LEU A 396 -28.03 0.74 1.04
CA LEU A 396 -27.24 1.75 1.74
C LEU A 396 -26.22 2.35 0.77
N GLU A 397 -26.59 3.46 0.15
CA GLU A 397 -25.70 4.21 -0.74
C GLU A 397 -24.38 4.60 -0.06
N LEU A 398 -23.33 4.72 -0.87
CA LEU A 398 -22.00 5.07 -0.39
C LEU A 398 -22.00 6.45 0.26
N ASP A 399 -21.83 6.47 1.58
CA ASP A 399 -21.64 7.69 2.35
C ASP A 399 -20.25 7.68 2.98
N ARG A 400 -19.34 8.43 2.38
CA ARG A 400 -17.94 8.55 2.82
C ARG A 400 -17.78 9.43 4.06
N SER A 401 -18.81 10.14 4.51
CA SER A 401 -18.75 10.95 5.74
C SER A 401 -18.30 10.11 6.95
N VAL A 402 -18.69 8.83 6.97
CA VAL A 402 -18.34 7.86 8.02
C VAL A 402 -16.84 7.53 8.08
N LEU A 403 -16.04 7.92 7.10
CA LEU A 403 -14.57 7.80 7.12
C LEU A 403 -13.89 9.04 7.73
N TYR A 404 -14.63 10.12 7.96
CA TYR A 404 -14.08 11.42 8.35
C TYR A 404 -14.73 12.02 9.61
N GLU A 405 -15.94 11.58 9.98
CA GLU A 405 -16.61 12.06 11.19
C GLU A 405 -15.84 11.66 12.46
N LEU A 406 -15.45 12.67 13.25
CA LEU A 406 -15.02 12.47 14.63
C LEU A 406 -16.25 12.10 15.48
N PRO A 407 -16.15 11.12 16.39
CA PRO A 407 -17.29 10.67 17.17
C PRO A 407 -17.87 11.82 18.03
N PRO A 408 -19.20 11.85 18.23
CA PRO A 408 -19.80 12.78 19.18
C PRO A 408 -19.19 12.56 20.57
N ARG A 409 -18.87 13.66 21.27
CA ARG A 409 -18.30 13.62 22.63
C ARG A 409 -19.16 12.72 23.52
N PRO A 410 -18.57 11.86 24.38
CA PRO A 410 -19.34 11.06 25.30
C PRO A 410 -20.22 11.99 26.15
N ARG A 411 -21.53 11.73 26.18
CA ARG A 411 -22.42 12.37 27.15
C ARG A 411 -21.87 12.03 28.53
N LYS A 412 -21.49 13.05 29.30
CA LYS A 412 -21.14 12.90 30.72
C LYS A 412 -22.30 12.15 31.38
N ARG A 413 -22.01 10.97 31.92
CA ARG A 413 -22.89 10.33 32.90
C ARG A 413 -22.63 10.94 34.26
#